data_AF-A0A938BYA8-F1
#
_entry.id   AF-A0A938BYA8-F1
#
_cell.length_a   1.000
_cell.length_b   1.000
_cell.length_c   1.000
_cell.angle_alpha   90.00
_cell.angle_beta   90.00
_cell.angle_gamma   90.00
#
_symmetry.space_group_name_H-M   'P 1'
#
loop_
_entity.id
_entity.type
_entity.pdbx_description
1 polymer ?
#
loop_
_entity_poly.entity_id
_entity_poly.type
_entity_poly.pdbx_seq_one_letter_code
_entity_poly.pdbx_strand_id
1 'polypeptide(L)'
;MARSAAASPKSRTSPSATTAPMPFNSDSSAAFMIVARVRSRRRSRGDAGYYSDCISLLPQPADGYRLPHHDPDPPCDAQGHPAMRLIKLGVLALALAAMYIAWQVLTPVRLAAPTVEFSIQRGSALRAATRQIVEAGVGVSPWQFNLIARLTSADTHIKAGSYAVSSGVTSWDILRKITQGDFTLDEVVIIEGWTFRQMRAALDAHPAI
;
A
#
# COMPACT_ATOMS: atom_id res chain seq x y z
N MET A 1 -60.65 28.67 -27.59
CA MET A 1 -60.32 27.29 -28.02
C MET A 1 -59.74 27.35 -29.43
N ALA A 2 -58.42 27.22 -29.60
CA ALA A 2 -57.77 26.77 -30.84
C ALA A 2 -56.26 26.57 -30.58
N ARG A 3 -55.80 25.35 -30.83
CA ARG A 3 -54.43 24.86 -30.63
C ARG A 3 -53.47 25.49 -31.64
N SER A 4 -52.27 25.88 -31.21
CA SER A 4 -51.14 26.09 -32.11
C SER A 4 -50.03 25.11 -31.74
N ALA A 5 -49.74 24.23 -32.69
CA ALA A 5 -48.65 23.27 -32.67
C ALA A 5 -47.43 23.90 -33.34
N ALA A 6 -46.26 23.85 -32.70
CA ALA A 6 -44.99 24.10 -33.38
C ALA A 6 -43.82 23.42 -32.66
N ALA A 7 -43.17 22.55 -33.44
CA ALA A 7 -41.73 22.28 -33.48
C ALA A 7 -41.04 21.64 -32.26
N SER A 8 -40.89 20.32 -32.38
CA SER A 8 -39.93 19.43 -31.72
C SER A 8 -38.46 19.87 -31.89
N PRO A 9 -37.61 19.81 -30.84
CA PRO A 9 -36.16 19.79 -31.02
C PRO A 9 -35.65 18.34 -31.08
N LYS A 10 -35.12 17.98 -32.25
CA LYS A 10 -34.32 16.78 -32.54
C LYS A 10 -33.22 16.61 -31.47
N SER A 11 -33.34 15.55 -30.66
CA SER A 11 -32.22 14.97 -29.92
C SER A 11 -31.18 14.45 -30.92
N ARG A 12 -30.06 15.18 -31.04
CA ARG A 12 -28.86 14.66 -31.71
C ARG A 12 -28.14 13.73 -30.72
N THR A 13 -28.46 12.44 -30.80
CA THR A 13 -27.63 11.39 -30.23
C THR A 13 -26.37 11.26 -31.09
N SER A 14 -25.24 11.80 -30.61
CA SER A 14 -23.93 11.43 -31.14
C SER A 14 -23.52 10.07 -30.57
N PRO A 15 -22.89 9.20 -31.39
CA PRO A 15 -22.55 7.85 -31.01
C PRO A 15 -21.36 7.84 -30.03
N SER A 16 -21.53 7.07 -28.97
CA SER A 16 -20.50 6.64 -28.03
C SER A 16 -19.34 6.00 -28.79
N ALA A 17 -18.20 6.70 -28.81
CA ALA A 17 -16.94 6.11 -29.22
C ALA A 17 -16.54 5.05 -28.19
N THR A 18 -16.68 3.79 -28.59
CA THR A 18 -16.06 2.62 -27.97
C THR A 18 -14.55 2.79 -27.98
N THR A 19 -13.98 3.25 -26.87
CA THR A 19 -12.55 3.12 -26.61
C THR A 19 -12.32 1.78 -25.92
N ALA A 20 -11.69 0.87 -26.67
CA ALA A 20 -11.26 -0.44 -26.22
C ALA A 20 -10.32 -0.34 -24.99
N PRO A 21 -10.36 -1.32 -24.06
CA PRO A 21 -9.37 -1.39 -22.99
C PRO A 21 -8.00 -1.80 -23.57
N MET A 22 -7.00 -0.95 -23.35
CA MET A 22 -5.59 -1.26 -23.63
C MET A 22 -5.09 -2.39 -22.72
N PRO A 23 -4.23 -3.30 -23.21
CA PRO A 23 -3.59 -4.30 -22.37
C PRO A 23 -2.61 -3.65 -21.38
N PHE A 24 -2.80 -4.00 -20.10
CA PHE A 24 -1.95 -3.60 -18.98
C PHE A 24 -0.56 -4.23 -19.15
N ASN A 25 0.43 -3.40 -19.51
CA ASN A 25 1.82 -3.83 -19.61
C ASN A 25 2.37 -4.10 -18.20
N SER A 26 2.63 -5.37 -17.92
CA SER A 26 3.26 -5.88 -16.71
C SER A 26 4.78 -5.74 -16.81
N ASP A 27 5.27 -4.51 -16.69
CA ASP A 27 6.69 -4.26 -16.41
C ASP A 27 6.80 -3.25 -15.28
N SER A 28 6.91 -3.76 -14.05
CA SER A 28 7.41 -2.99 -12.92
C SER A 28 8.22 -3.91 -12.06
N SER A 29 9.45 -4.07 -12.53
CA SER A 29 10.59 -4.64 -11.84
C SER A 29 10.64 -4.20 -10.37
N ALA A 30 10.79 -5.22 -9.54
CA ALA A 30 11.10 -5.18 -8.13
C ALA A 30 12.19 -4.15 -7.77
N ALA A 31 11.92 -3.33 -6.75
CA ALA A 31 12.95 -2.74 -5.90
C ALA A 31 12.37 -2.18 -4.59
N PHE A 32 11.67 -3.00 -3.80
CA PHE A 32 11.43 -2.67 -2.39
C PHE A 32 12.57 -3.20 -1.54
N MET A 33 13.58 -2.35 -1.35
CA MET A 33 14.68 -2.54 -0.41
C MET A 33 14.19 -2.25 1.02
N ILE A 34 13.92 -3.30 1.80
CA ILE A 34 13.90 -3.21 3.26
C ILE A 34 15.15 -3.93 3.76
N VAL A 35 16.25 -3.19 3.92
CA VAL A 35 17.46 -3.68 4.57
C VAL A 35 17.24 -3.62 6.08
N ALA A 36 16.81 -4.74 6.67
CA ALA A 36 16.92 -4.97 8.10
C ALA A 36 18.41 -5.05 8.49
N ARG A 37 18.93 -3.98 9.08
CA ARG A 37 20.31 -3.89 9.60
C ARG A 37 20.46 -4.81 10.83
N VAL A 38 20.71 -6.10 10.60
CA VAL A 38 21.10 -7.05 11.65
C VAL A 38 22.52 -6.72 12.11
N ARG A 39 22.62 -6.13 13.31
CA ARG A 39 23.88 -5.74 13.95
C ARG A 39 24.56 -6.98 14.55
N SER A 40 25.41 -7.65 13.77
CA SER A 40 26.22 -8.78 14.23
C SER A 40 27.24 -8.33 15.29
N ARG A 41 27.07 -8.72 16.55
CA ARG A 41 28.13 -8.63 17.56
C ARG A 41 29.20 -9.68 17.24
N ARG A 42 30.33 -9.26 16.67
CA ARG A 42 31.56 -10.06 16.63
C ARG A 42 32.06 -10.22 18.08
N ARG A 43 31.93 -11.42 18.64
CA ARG A 43 32.66 -11.80 19.86
C ARG A 43 33.98 -12.42 19.45
N SER A 44 34.99 -11.58 19.30
CA SER A 44 36.39 -12.01 19.20
C SER A 44 36.82 -12.47 20.59
N ARG A 45 36.98 -13.78 20.77
CA ARG A 45 37.68 -14.37 21.92
C ARG A 45 38.62 -15.42 21.33
N GLY A 46 39.89 -15.08 21.28
CA GLY A 46 40.95 -15.90 20.72
C GLY A 46 42.27 -15.46 21.36
N ASP A 47 42.40 -15.71 22.66
CA ASP A 47 43.67 -15.61 23.37
C ASP A 47 44.44 -16.90 23.08
N ALA A 48 45.23 -16.86 22.00
CA ALA A 48 46.21 -17.88 21.67
C ALA A 48 47.55 -17.47 22.28
N GLY A 49 47.94 -18.12 23.38
CA GLY A 49 49.24 -17.86 24.00
C GLY A 49 49.38 -18.43 25.41
N TYR A 50 49.18 -19.74 25.58
CA TYR A 50 49.50 -20.40 26.86
C TYR A 50 49.73 -21.91 26.72
N TYR A 51 50.56 -22.37 25.78
CA TYR A 51 51.11 -23.73 25.90
C TYR A 51 52.41 -23.88 25.12
N SER A 52 53.50 -23.36 25.69
CA SER A 52 54.86 -23.77 25.35
C SER A 52 55.63 -24.01 26.64
N ASP A 53 56.15 -25.22 26.76
CA ASP A 53 57.32 -25.61 27.56
C ASP A 53 57.20 -25.73 29.09
N CYS A 54 56.54 -26.80 29.51
CA CYS A 54 56.98 -27.61 30.66
C CYS A 54 57.13 -29.08 30.24
N ILE A 55 57.98 -29.34 29.24
CA ILE A 55 58.44 -30.69 28.90
C ILE A 55 59.89 -30.81 29.36
N SER A 56 60.09 -31.18 30.62
CA SER A 56 61.38 -31.74 31.08
C SER A 56 61.31 -32.25 32.53
N LEU A 57 60.20 -32.85 32.98
CA LEU A 57 60.12 -33.43 34.33
C LEU A 57 59.02 -34.52 34.48
N LEU A 58 58.83 -35.39 33.48
CA LEU A 58 57.96 -36.56 33.63
C LEU A 58 58.78 -37.86 33.81
N PRO A 59 58.63 -38.57 34.94
CA PRO A 59 59.17 -39.92 35.12
C PRO A 59 58.43 -40.91 34.20
N GLN A 60 59.15 -41.87 33.63
CA GLN A 60 58.58 -42.87 32.75
C GLN A 60 57.66 -43.83 33.51
N PRO A 61 56.39 -44.00 33.11
CA PRO A 61 55.54 -45.04 33.66
C PRO A 61 55.91 -46.39 33.04
N ALA A 62 56.45 -47.28 33.86
CA ALA A 62 56.23 -48.70 33.70
C ALA A 62 54.72 -48.96 33.90
N ASP A 63 54.22 -50.03 33.28
CA ASP A 63 52.89 -50.65 33.47
C ASP A 63 51.92 -50.42 32.31
N GLY A 64 51.42 -51.53 31.78
CA GLY A 64 50.74 -51.64 30.49
C GLY A 64 49.39 -50.93 30.41
N TYR A 65 49.38 -49.81 29.70
CA TYR A 65 48.15 -49.15 29.27
C TYR A 65 47.46 -49.97 28.16
N ARG A 66 46.42 -50.70 28.54
CA ARG A 66 45.43 -51.26 27.61
C ARG A 66 44.72 -50.08 26.93
N LEU A 67 44.92 -49.93 25.63
CA LEU A 67 44.28 -48.88 24.81
C LEU A 67 42.75 -48.93 25.01
N PRO A 68 42.09 -47.79 25.30
CA PRO A 68 40.64 -47.71 25.28
C PRO A 68 40.14 -48.05 23.88
N HIS A 69 39.20 -48.98 23.76
CA HIS A 69 38.46 -49.19 22.52
C HIS A 69 37.75 -47.88 22.18
N HIS A 70 38.15 -47.25 21.08
CA HIS A 70 37.49 -46.10 20.52
C HIS A 70 36.20 -46.60 19.84
N ASP A 71 35.08 -46.49 20.56
CA ASP A 71 33.78 -46.65 19.93
C ASP A 71 33.62 -45.56 18.86
N PRO A 72 33.11 -45.88 17.66
CA PRO A 72 32.87 -44.87 16.64
C PRO A 72 31.83 -43.86 17.14
N ASP A 73 32.17 -42.57 17.07
CA ASP A 73 31.26 -41.48 17.41
C ASP A 73 29.95 -41.61 16.60
N PRO A 74 28.78 -41.34 17.20
CA PRO A 74 27.52 -41.34 16.46
C PRO A 74 27.55 -40.28 15.34
N PRO A 75 27.00 -40.57 14.16
CA PRO A 75 27.01 -39.61 13.06
C PRO A 75 26.21 -38.34 13.42
N CYS A 76 26.86 -37.19 13.23
CA CYS A 76 26.35 -35.86 13.53
C CYS A 76 25.36 -35.32 12.47
N ASP A 77 24.49 -36.15 11.90
CA ASP A 77 23.63 -35.79 10.76
C ASP A 77 22.12 -35.91 11.02
N ALA A 78 21.70 -36.41 12.19
CA ALA A 78 20.27 -36.59 12.50
C ALA A 78 19.54 -35.33 13.03
N GLN A 79 20.18 -34.16 13.07
CA GLN A 79 19.55 -32.92 13.53
C GLN A 79 19.34 -31.93 12.38
N GLY A 80 18.29 -32.19 11.59
CA GLY A 80 17.83 -31.24 10.58
C GLY A 80 17.50 -29.90 11.24
N HIS A 81 18.32 -28.88 10.98
CA HIS A 81 18.23 -27.56 11.62
C HIS A 81 16.79 -27.01 11.62
N PRO A 82 16.06 -27.06 12.75
CA PRO A 82 14.68 -26.57 12.82
C PRO A 82 14.62 -25.07 12.49
N ALA A 83 15.71 -24.35 12.76
CA ALA A 83 15.90 -22.96 12.36
C ALA A 83 15.71 -22.73 10.86
N MET A 84 16.26 -23.60 10.00
CA MET A 84 16.11 -23.45 8.54
C MET A 84 14.65 -23.73 8.10
N ARG A 85 13.97 -24.67 8.77
CA ARG A 85 12.54 -24.94 8.51
C ARG A 85 11.66 -23.76 8.94
N LEU A 86 11.94 -23.17 10.10
CA LEU A 86 11.23 -21.99 10.61
C LEU A 86 11.43 -20.76 9.72
N ILE A 87 12.66 -20.55 9.20
CA ILE A 87 12.93 -19.46 8.25
C ILE A 87 12.13 -19.67 6.95
N LYS A 88 12.13 -20.88 6.38
CA LYS A 88 11.36 -21.18 5.17
C LYS A 88 9.86 -20.98 5.37
N LEU A 89 9.31 -21.42 6.51
CA LEU A 89 7.91 -21.20 6.87
C LEU A 89 7.59 -19.72 7.06
N GLY A 90 8.49 -18.96 7.71
CA GLY A 90 8.35 -17.52 7.88
C GLY A 90 8.33 -16.77 6.54
N VAL A 91 9.23 -17.10 5.63
CA VAL A 91 9.28 -16.52 4.28
C VAL A 91 8.02 -16.89 3.48
N LEU A 92 7.59 -18.15 3.53
CA LEU A 92 6.37 -18.60 2.86
C LEU A 92 5.12 -17.86 3.39
N ALA A 93 5.00 -17.71 4.71
CA ALA A 93 3.90 -16.97 5.33
C ALA A 93 3.91 -15.49 4.91
N LEU A 94 5.08 -14.86 4.85
CA LEU A 94 5.24 -13.48 4.37
C LEU A 94 4.84 -13.34 2.90
N ALA A 95 5.22 -14.29 2.05
CA ALA A 95 4.86 -14.30 0.63
C ALA A 95 3.34 -14.44 0.44
N LEU A 96 2.69 -15.36 1.18
CA LEU A 96 1.23 -15.52 1.15
C LEU A 96 0.51 -14.27 1.64
N ALA A 97 1.00 -13.65 2.71
CA ALA A 97 0.45 -12.39 3.22
C ALA A 97 0.58 -11.26 2.20
N ALA A 98 1.75 -11.12 1.56
CA ALA A 98 1.97 -10.13 0.51
C ALA A 98 1.05 -10.38 -0.71
N MET A 99 0.89 -11.62 -1.13
CA MET A 99 -0.01 -11.99 -2.23
C MET A 99 -1.47 -11.68 -1.91
N TYR A 100 -1.92 -11.97 -0.68
CA TYR A 100 -3.26 -11.64 -0.21
C TYR A 100 -3.51 -10.12 -0.16
N ILE A 101 -2.52 -9.35 0.33
CA ILE A 101 -2.60 -7.89 0.34
C ILE A 101 -2.65 -7.34 -1.08
N ALA A 102 -1.79 -7.83 -1.99
CA ALA A 102 -1.79 -7.43 -3.38
C ALA A 102 -3.17 -7.70 -4.01
N TRP A 103 -3.73 -8.90 -3.81
CA TRP A 103 -5.06 -9.23 -4.30
C TRP A 103 -6.13 -8.23 -3.81
N GLN A 104 -6.11 -7.87 -2.53
CA GLN A 104 -7.04 -6.91 -1.95
C GLN A 104 -6.90 -5.49 -2.52
N VAL A 105 -5.66 -5.07 -2.82
CA VAL A 105 -5.39 -3.75 -3.40
C VAL A 105 -5.83 -3.68 -4.88
N LEU A 106 -5.68 -4.78 -5.62
CA LEU A 106 -6.11 -4.87 -7.01
C LEU A 106 -7.61 -5.12 -7.19
N THR A 107 -8.31 -5.64 -6.18
CA THR A 107 -9.76 -5.80 -6.26
C THR A 107 -10.47 -4.43 -6.29
N PRO A 108 -11.40 -4.22 -7.24
CA PRO A 108 -12.14 -2.97 -7.34
C PRO A 108 -13.00 -2.76 -6.11
N VAL A 109 -13.05 -1.51 -5.64
CA VAL A 109 -13.85 -1.13 -4.48
C VAL A 109 -15.33 -1.21 -4.85
N ARG A 110 -16.16 -1.70 -3.92
CA ARG A 110 -17.61 -1.64 -4.06
C ARG A 110 -18.08 -0.22 -3.74
N LEU A 111 -18.72 0.42 -4.70
CA LEU A 111 -19.35 1.73 -4.51
C LEU A 111 -20.87 1.55 -4.31
N ALA A 112 -21.47 2.42 -3.51
CA ALA A 112 -22.93 2.46 -3.32
C ALA A 112 -23.69 2.87 -4.61
N ALA A 113 -23.03 3.62 -5.50
CA ALA A 113 -23.59 4.11 -6.76
C ALA A 113 -22.56 3.98 -7.89
N PRO A 114 -22.97 4.07 -9.17
CA PRO A 114 -22.06 4.04 -10.32
C PRO A 114 -21.01 5.17 -10.28
N THR A 115 -21.39 6.31 -9.70
CA THR A 115 -20.51 7.43 -9.39
C THR A 115 -20.85 7.91 -7.98
N VAL A 116 -19.84 8.03 -7.12
CA VAL A 116 -19.95 8.55 -5.76
C VAL A 116 -19.16 9.84 -5.68
N GLU A 117 -19.83 10.91 -5.24
CA GLU A 117 -19.21 12.20 -4.98
C GLU A 117 -18.96 12.36 -3.48
N PHE A 118 -17.78 12.83 -3.12
CA PHE A 118 -17.42 13.12 -1.74
C PHE A 118 -16.58 14.39 -1.64
N SER A 119 -16.73 15.10 -0.53
CA SER A 119 -15.97 16.32 -0.24
C SER A 119 -15.04 16.09 0.94
N ILE A 120 -13.78 16.49 0.79
CA ILE A 120 -12.77 16.43 1.86
C ILE A 120 -12.57 17.84 2.41
N GLN A 121 -12.84 18.02 3.71
CA GLN A 121 -12.68 19.32 4.37
C GLN A 121 -11.21 19.76 4.43
N ARG A 122 -10.95 21.07 4.29
CA ARG A 122 -9.61 21.66 4.41
C ARG A 122 -9.00 21.38 5.79
N GLY A 123 -7.73 20.99 5.81
CA GLY A 123 -7.02 20.64 7.04
C GLY A 123 -7.40 19.29 7.64
N SER A 124 -8.21 18.47 6.95
CA SER A 124 -8.52 17.12 7.41
C SER A 124 -7.25 16.27 7.46
N ALA A 125 -6.96 15.70 8.63
CA ALA A 125 -5.97 14.65 8.73
C ALA A 125 -6.41 13.43 7.91
N LEU A 126 -5.46 12.59 7.45
CA LEU A 126 -5.73 11.36 6.70
C LEU A 126 -6.90 10.54 7.29
N ARG A 127 -6.94 10.36 8.62
CA ARG A 127 -8.03 9.61 9.27
C ARG A 127 -9.40 10.26 9.08
N ALA A 128 -9.49 11.58 9.15
CA ALA A 128 -10.74 12.32 8.97
C ALA A 128 -11.21 12.26 7.50
N ALA A 129 -10.28 12.44 6.56
CA ALA A 129 -10.55 12.28 5.13
C ALA A 129 -11.05 10.86 4.80
N THR A 130 -10.38 9.83 5.32
CA THR A 130 -10.81 8.42 5.15
C THR A 130 -12.21 8.18 5.71
N ARG A 131 -12.56 8.79 6.84
CA ARG A 131 -13.90 8.67 7.42
C ARG A 131 -14.96 9.30 6.53
N GLN A 132 -14.72 10.50 6.01
CA GLN A 132 -15.62 11.19 5.08
C GLN A 132 -15.85 10.38 3.81
N ILE A 133 -14.80 9.73 3.28
CA ILE A 133 -14.89 8.85 2.10
C ILE A 133 -15.80 7.63 2.36
N VAL A 134 -15.65 6.99 3.53
CA VAL A 134 -16.48 5.83 3.90
C VAL A 134 -17.92 6.25 4.20
N GLU A 135 -18.12 7.39 4.86
CA GLU A 135 -19.44 7.98 5.11
C GLU A 135 -20.16 8.34 3.79
N ALA A 136 -19.42 8.74 2.75
CA ALA A 136 -19.95 8.99 1.42
C ALA A 136 -20.36 7.71 0.63
N GLY A 137 -20.15 6.51 1.20
CA GLY A 137 -20.55 5.25 0.58
C GLY A 137 -19.50 4.63 -0.34
N VAL A 138 -18.24 5.05 -0.22
CA VAL A 138 -17.11 4.34 -0.80
C VAL A 138 -16.77 3.16 0.11
N GLY A 139 -16.96 1.92 -0.37
CA GLY A 139 -16.76 0.69 0.39
C GLY A 139 -15.31 0.32 0.68
N VAL A 140 -14.47 1.29 1.05
CA VAL A 140 -13.08 1.06 1.48
C VAL A 140 -13.02 0.80 2.98
N SER A 141 -12.10 -0.06 3.40
CA SER A 141 -11.85 -0.26 4.82
C SER A 141 -10.95 0.86 5.37
N PRO A 142 -11.35 1.62 6.43
CA PRO A 142 -10.58 2.75 6.92
C PRO A 142 -9.14 2.39 7.31
N TRP A 143 -8.94 1.22 7.91
CA TRP A 143 -7.62 0.79 8.37
C TRP A 143 -6.69 0.45 7.19
N GLN A 144 -7.20 -0.18 6.13
CA GLN A 144 -6.43 -0.52 4.92
C GLN A 144 -6.01 0.74 4.19
N PHE A 145 -6.97 1.66 3.98
CA PHE A 145 -6.72 2.91 3.29
C PHE A 145 -5.66 3.75 4.04
N ASN A 146 -5.79 3.87 5.37
CA ASN A 146 -4.81 4.56 6.19
C ASN A 146 -3.43 3.88 6.17
N LEU A 147 -3.38 2.54 6.16
CA LEU A 147 -2.12 1.79 6.10
C LEU A 147 -1.39 2.05 4.79
N ILE A 148 -2.09 1.92 3.66
CA ILE A 148 -1.54 2.16 2.32
C ILE A 148 -1.04 3.60 2.23
N ALA A 149 -1.84 4.57 2.65
CA ALA A 149 -1.45 5.98 2.62
C ALA A 149 -0.18 6.28 3.42
N ARG A 150 0.01 5.61 4.57
CA ARG A 150 1.25 5.75 5.37
C ARG A 150 2.45 5.06 4.74
N LEU A 151 2.25 3.88 4.15
CA LEU A 151 3.31 3.14 3.46
C LEU A 151 3.82 3.88 2.23
N THR A 152 2.96 4.67 1.58
CA THR A 152 3.31 5.44 0.38
C THR A 152 3.58 6.91 0.66
N SER A 153 3.64 7.32 1.94
CA SER A 153 3.81 8.71 2.37
C SER A 153 2.81 9.68 1.71
N ALA A 154 1.64 9.17 1.34
CA ALA A 154 0.54 9.92 0.73
C ALA A 154 -0.28 10.67 1.79
N ASP A 155 -0.06 10.38 3.07
CA ASP A 155 -0.75 10.95 4.22
C ASP A 155 -0.53 12.46 4.38
N THR A 156 0.61 12.98 3.93
CA THR A 156 0.96 14.41 3.98
C THR A 156 0.50 15.19 2.75
N HIS A 157 0.17 14.50 1.65
CA HIS A 157 -0.13 15.11 0.35
C HIS A 157 -1.63 15.18 0.02
N ILE A 158 -2.50 14.88 0.98
CA ILE A 158 -3.95 14.91 0.80
C ILE A 158 -4.42 16.33 0.51
N LYS A 159 -5.05 16.53 -0.64
CA LYS A 159 -5.65 17.81 -1.02
C LYS A 159 -7.13 17.82 -0.63
N ALA A 160 -7.57 18.96 -0.12
CA ALA A 160 -8.97 19.20 0.15
C ALA A 160 -9.71 19.62 -1.13
N GLY A 161 -10.97 19.23 -1.26
CA GLY A 161 -11.77 19.48 -2.46
C GLY A 161 -12.92 18.49 -2.62
N SER A 162 -13.69 18.67 -3.69
CA SER A 162 -14.76 17.78 -4.10
C SER A 162 -14.25 16.80 -5.16
N TYR A 163 -14.47 15.51 -4.93
CA TYR A 163 -14.00 14.44 -5.80
C TYR A 163 -15.17 13.55 -6.21
N ALA A 164 -15.22 13.21 -7.50
CA ALA A 164 -16.14 12.21 -8.03
C ALA A 164 -15.36 10.92 -8.35
N VAL A 165 -15.87 9.78 -7.93
CA VAL A 165 -15.24 8.47 -8.18
C VAL A 165 -16.26 7.53 -8.80
N SER A 166 -15.89 6.90 -9.92
CA SER A 166 -16.73 5.95 -10.64
C SER A 166 -16.50 4.50 -10.20
N SER A 167 -17.47 3.62 -10.50
CA SER A 167 -17.35 2.19 -10.22
C SER A 167 -16.17 1.56 -10.96
N GLY A 168 -15.47 0.64 -10.30
CA GLY A 168 -14.33 -0.08 -10.88
C GLY A 168 -12.96 0.51 -10.55
N VAL A 169 -12.91 1.62 -9.79
CA VAL A 169 -11.63 2.11 -9.25
C VAL A 169 -11.15 1.27 -8.06
N THR A 170 -9.83 1.24 -7.88
CA THR A 170 -9.22 0.64 -6.70
C THR A 170 -9.03 1.65 -5.57
N SER A 171 -8.82 1.18 -4.34
CA SER A 171 -8.46 2.05 -3.20
C SER A 171 -7.20 2.88 -3.48
N TRP A 172 -6.28 2.30 -4.26
CA TRP A 172 -5.05 2.95 -4.70
C TRP A 172 -5.30 4.09 -5.68
N ASP A 173 -6.22 3.92 -6.62
CA ASP A 173 -6.57 4.98 -7.57
C ASP A 173 -7.28 6.15 -6.87
N ILE A 174 -8.16 5.87 -5.91
CA ILE A 174 -8.78 6.91 -5.08
C ILE A 174 -7.73 7.71 -4.31
N LEU A 175 -6.78 7.01 -3.66
CA LEU A 175 -5.70 7.66 -2.93
C LEU A 175 -4.82 8.51 -3.87
N ARG A 176 -4.53 8.00 -5.07
CA ARG A 176 -3.77 8.74 -6.08
C ARG A 176 -4.53 9.98 -6.54
N LYS A 177 -5.84 9.88 -6.78
CA LYS A 177 -6.70 10.98 -7.20
C LYS A 177 -6.69 12.14 -6.18
N ILE A 178 -6.80 11.81 -4.90
CA ILE A 178 -6.82 12.81 -3.81
C ILE A 178 -5.43 13.42 -3.55
N THR A 179 -4.36 12.65 -3.74
CA THR A 179 -2.98 13.16 -3.58
C THR A 179 -2.50 14.00 -4.76
N GLN A 180 -2.90 13.63 -5.98
CA GLN A 180 -2.64 14.43 -7.18
C GLN A 180 -3.48 15.70 -7.21
N GLY A 181 -4.62 15.73 -6.49
CA GLY A 181 -5.54 16.85 -6.51
C GLY A 181 -6.33 16.89 -7.81
N ASP A 182 -6.81 15.73 -8.27
CA ASP A 182 -7.70 15.65 -9.43
C ASP A 182 -9.14 15.89 -8.97
N PHE A 183 -9.46 17.14 -8.64
CA PHE A 183 -10.76 17.58 -8.11
C PHE A 183 -11.73 17.98 -9.22
N THR A 184 -13.02 17.81 -8.96
CA THR A 184 -14.08 18.37 -9.80
C THR A 184 -14.23 19.86 -9.45
N LEU A 185 -14.02 20.75 -10.41
CA LEU A 185 -14.33 22.18 -10.24
C LEU A 185 -15.77 22.44 -10.71
N ASP A 186 -16.52 23.12 -9.87
CA ASP A 186 -17.76 23.76 -10.29
C ASP A 186 -17.43 25.14 -10.89
N GLU A 187 -17.84 25.36 -12.14
CA GLU A 187 -17.64 26.62 -12.85
C GLU A 187 -18.86 27.51 -12.70
N VAL A 188 -18.65 28.75 -12.23
CA VAL A 188 -19.68 29.79 -12.24
C VAL A 188 -19.43 30.68 -13.45
N VAL A 189 -20.29 30.59 -14.46
CA VAL A 189 -20.20 31.42 -15.67
C VAL A 189 -20.69 32.83 -15.35
N ILE A 190 -19.77 33.79 -15.37
CA ILE A 190 -20.10 35.21 -15.25
C ILE A 190 -20.26 35.78 -16.66
N ILE A 191 -21.43 36.34 -16.94
CA ILE A 191 -21.70 36.97 -18.23
C ILE A 191 -21.13 38.40 -18.19
N GLU A 192 -20.43 38.79 -19.24
CA GLU A 192 -19.92 40.15 -19.43
C GLU A 192 -21.05 41.19 -19.23
N GLY A 193 -20.77 42.23 -18.43
CA GLY A 193 -21.75 43.27 -18.09
C GLY A 193 -22.57 43.02 -16.81
N TRP A 194 -22.29 41.96 -16.06
CA TRP A 194 -22.89 41.76 -14.75
C TRP A 194 -22.45 42.83 -13.73
N THR A 195 -23.41 43.28 -12.93
CA THR A 195 -23.12 44.13 -11.76
C THR A 195 -22.60 43.27 -10.60
N PHE A 196 -21.79 43.85 -9.71
CA PHE A 196 -21.26 43.15 -8.55
C PHE A 196 -22.35 42.50 -7.66
N ARG A 197 -23.54 43.13 -7.58
CA ARG A 197 -24.69 42.58 -6.86
C ARG A 197 -25.22 41.29 -7.50
N GLN A 198 -25.26 41.22 -8.84
CA GLN A 198 -25.68 40.03 -9.57
C GLN A 198 -24.65 38.91 -9.46
N MET A 199 -23.35 39.24 -9.51
CA MET A 199 -22.27 38.28 -9.27
C MET A 199 -22.35 37.67 -7.87
N ARG A 200 -22.54 38.50 -6.83
CA ARG A 200 -22.73 38.00 -5.45
C ARG A 200 -23.97 37.12 -5.33
N ALA A 201 -25.10 37.53 -5.92
CA ALA A 201 -26.32 36.73 -5.90
C ALA A 201 -26.16 35.36 -6.58
N ALA A 202 -25.37 35.28 -7.65
CA ALA A 202 -25.07 34.01 -8.33
C ALA A 202 -24.12 33.12 -7.52
N LEU A 203 -23.13 33.70 -6.83
CA LEU A 203 -22.26 32.98 -5.90
C LEU A 203 -23.07 32.43 -4.71
N ASP A 204 -23.91 33.26 -4.09
CA ASP A 204 -24.77 32.87 -2.95
C ASP A 204 -25.80 31.79 -3.34
N ALA A 205 -26.17 31.72 -4.62
CA ALA A 205 -27.09 30.72 -5.14
C ALA A 205 -26.39 29.37 -5.44
N HIS A 206 -25.06 29.32 -5.50
CA HIS A 206 -24.33 28.08 -5.80
C HIS A 206 -24.07 27.27 -4.51
N PRO A 207 -24.52 26.00 -4.44
CA PRO A 207 -24.42 25.19 -3.23
C PRO A 207 -23.00 24.70 -2.87
N ALA A 208 -21.98 25.03 -3.68
CA ALA A 208 -20.63 24.50 -3.59
C ALA A 208 -19.56 25.50 -3.08
N ILE A 209 -19.94 26.75 -2.80
CA ILE A 209 -19.06 27.87 -2.42
C ILE A 209 -19.67 28.66 -1.26
#